data_AF-A0A0G3X3P2-F1
#
_entry.id   AF-A0A0G3X3P2-F1
#
_cell.length_a   1.000
_cell.length_b   1.000
_cell.length_c   1.000
_cell.angle_alpha   90.00
_cell.angle_beta   90.00
_cell.angle_gamma   90.00
#
_symmetry.space_group_name_H-M   'P 1'
#
loop_
_entity.id
_entity.type
_entity.pdbx_description
1 polymer ?
#
loop_
_entity_poly.entity_id
_entity_poly.type
_entity_poly.pdbx_seq_one_letter_code
_entity_poly.pdbx_strand_id
1 'polypeptide(L)'
;MRAAFNPFRHLGAAASGDIEAQRTLAERGIELAIAQGDLLTAMDSAVFARLAAAQGSRDDKGRLLSILALASSLTSEDERDLRESLAAECLALVSLLADDGEEFADQFLLSIAEHSSPTAVELSKHLRAAMLDKGE
;
A
#
# COMPACT_ATOMS: atom_id res chain seq x y z
N MET A 1 2.47 -3.43 31.80
CA MET A 1 3.30 -4.06 30.76
C MET A 1 2.35 -4.58 29.68
N ARG A 2 2.29 -3.97 28.49
CA ARG A 2 1.47 -4.51 27.39
C ARG A 2 2.14 -5.80 26.90
N ALA A 3 1.35 -6.84 26.64
CA ALA A 3 1.88 -8.06 26.02
C ALA A 3 2.47 -7.71 24.64
N ALA A 4 3.64 -8.26 24.33
CA ALA A 4 4.27 -8.08 23.02
C ALA A 4 3.39 -8.70 21.93
N PHE A 5 3.22 -7.98 20.82
CA PHE A 5 2.48 -8.49 19.66
C PHE A 5 3.20 -9.72 19.08
N ASN A 6 2.44 -10.77 18.75
CA ASN A 6 2.96 -11.99 18.13
C ASN A 6 2.33 -12.17 16.74
N PRO A 7 3.02 -11.81 15.64
CA PRO A 7 2.47 -11.88 14.29
C PRO A 7 2.08 -13.30 13.88
N PHE A 8 2.79 -14.33 14.37
CA PHE A 8 2.55 -15.73 14.01
C PHE A 8 1.17 -16.23 14.42
N ARG A 9 0.52 -15.59 15.40
CA ARG A 9 -0.88 -15.91 15.78
C ARG A 9 -1.91 -15.47 14.75
N HIS A 10 -1.57 -14.49 13.90
CA HIS A 10 -2.47 -13.91 12.92
C HIS A 10 -2.20 -14.42 11.50
N LEU A 11 -0.99 -14.89 11.21
CA LEU A 11 -0.59 -15.32 9.86
C LEU A 11 -1.52 -16.38 9.25
N GLY A 12 -1.89 -17.42 10.01
CA GLY A 12 -2.76 -18.47 9.49
C GLY A 12 -4.16 -17.97 9.11
N ALA A 13 -4.73 -17.09 9.93
CA ALA A 13 -6.03 -16.48 9.64
C ALA A 13 -5.95 -15.52 8.44
N ALA A 14 -4.94 -14.65 8.42
CA ALA A 14 -4.74 -13.70 7.32
C ALA A 14 -4.54 -14.41 5.97
N ALA A 15 -3.76 -15.49 5.94
CA ALA A 15 -3.56 -16.32 4.75
C ALA A 15 -4.84 -17.04 4.30
N SER A 16 -5.79 -17.26 5.21
CA SER A 16 -7.10 -17.87 4.91
C SER A 16 -8.15 -16.85 4.50
N GLY A 17 -7.79 -15.58 4.32
CA GLY A 17 -8.70 -14.51 3.91
C GLY A 17 -9.37 -13.73 5.05
N ASP A 18 -8.98 -13.95 6.31
CA ASP A 18 -9.51 -13.15 7.42
C ASP A 18 -9.02 -11.70 7.30
N ILE A 19 -9.95 -10.81 6.95
CA ILE A 19 -9.66 -9.39 6.72
C ILE A 19 -9.18 -8.66 7.98
N GLU A 20 -9.68 -9.02 9.17
CA GLU A 20 -9.25 -8.40 10.42
C GLU A 20 -7.82 -8.81 10.77
N ALA A 21 -7.48 -10.08 10.51
CA ALA A 21 -6.11 -10.54 10.65
C ALA A 21 -5.16 -9.85 9.66
N GLN A 22 -5.58 -9.65 8.41
CA GLN A 22 -4.82 -8.90 7.39
C GLN A 22 -4.61 -7.43 7.81
N ARG A 23 -5.67 -6.75 8.25
CA ARG A 23 -5.61 -5.37 8.79
C ARG A 23 -4.66 -5.30 9.97
N THR A 24 -4.79 -6.20 10.94
CA THR A 24 -3.94 -6.24 12.13
C THR A 24 -2.46 -6.40 11.77
N LEU A 25 -2.13 -7.29 10.83
CA LEU A 25 -0.75 -7.49 10.40
C LEU A 25 -0.21 -6.28 9.64
N ALA A 26 -1.00 -5.67 8.75
CA ALA A 26 -0.62 -4.45 8.05
C ALA A 26 -0.36 -3.28 9.01
N GLU A 27 -1.22 -3.09 10.02
CA GLU A 27 -1.10 -2.03 11.03
C GLU A 27 0.10 -2.23 11.95
N ARG A 28 0.34 -3.45 12.42
CA ARG A 28 1.49 -3.71 13.29
C ARG A 28 2.80 -3.68 12.55
N GLY A 29 2.79 -4.12 11.30
CA GLY A 29 3.96 -4.04 10.44
C GLY A 29 4.32 -2.60 10.10
N ILE A 30 3.35 -1.73 9.76
CA ILE A 30 3.66 -0.30 9.50
C ILE A 30 4.20 0.41 10.75
N GLU A 31 3.63 0.15 11.93
CA GLU A 31 4.16 0.69 13.20
C GLU A 31 5.63 0.28 13.42
N LEU A 32 5.95 -0.99 13.14
CA LEU A 32 7.30 -1.53 13.30
C LEU A 32 8.27 -0.96 12.25
N ALA A 33 7.82 -0.87 11.00
CA ALA A 33 8.60 -0.30 9.90
C ALA A 33 8.97 1.16 10.18
N ILE A 34 8.03 1.97 10.69
CA ILE A 34 8.30 3.35 11.10
C ILE A 34 9.30 3.38 12.26
N ALA A 35 9.10 2.55 13.28
CA ALA A 35 9.96 2.54 14.46
C ALA A 35 11.41 2.12 14.15
N GLN A 36 11.61 1.29 13.13
CA GLN A 36 12.91 0.72 12.77
C GLN A 36 13.52 1.34 11.51
N GLY A 37 12.75 2.09 10.72
CA GLY A 37 13.14 2.54 9.39
C GLY A 37 13.39 1.38 8.43
N ASP A 38 12.62 0.30 8.56
CA ASP A 38 12.85 -0.95 7.82
C ASP A 38 11.91 -1.10 6.62
N LEU A 39 12.50 -1.04 5.42
CA LEU A 39 11.79 -1.23 4.15
C LEU A 39 11.19 -2.64 4.05
N LEU A 40 11.89 -3.67 4.53
CA LEU A 40 11.41 -5.05 4.39
C LEU A 40 10.10 -5.23 5.15
N THR A 41 10.05 -4.77 6.41
CA THR A 41 8.82 -4.78 7.20
C THR A 41 7.71 -3.96 6.54
N ALA A 42 8.02 -2.80 5.93
CA ALA A 42 7.02 -2.02 5.20
C ALA A 42 6.44 -2.80 4.00
N MET A 43 7.30 -3.50 3.25
CA MET A 43 6.89 -4.32 2.11
C MET A 43 6.03 -5.51 2.51
N ASP A 44 6.39 -6.22 3.59
CA ASP A 44 5.59 -7.31 4.13
C ASP A 44 4.21 -6.80 4.61
N SER A 45 4.17 -5.63 5.22
CA SER A 45 2.93 -4.96 5.62
C SER A 45 2.05 -4.64 4.41
N ALA A 46 2.67 -4.18 3.32
CA ALA A 46 1.97 -3.86 2.08
C ALA A 46 1.28 -5.09 1.48
N VAL A 47 1.86 -6.29 1.61
CA VAL A 47 1.21 -7.54 1.15
C VAL A 47 -0.12 -7.75 1.87
N PHE A 48 -0.16 -7.65 3.20
CA PHE A 48 -1.42 -7.80 3.94
C PHE A 48 -2.40 -6.67 3.66
N ALA A 49 -1.91 -5.44 3.49
CA ALA A 49 -2.74 -4.30 3.12
C ALA A 49 -3.38 -4.47 1.73
N ARG A 50 -2.67 -5.04 0.74
CA ARG A 50 -3.23 -5.38 -0.58
C ARG A 50 -4.36 -6.38 -0.46
N LEU A 51 -4.17 -7.44 0.33
CA LEU A 51 -5.20 -8.46 0.57
C LEU A 51 -6.44 -7.88 1.25
N ALA A 52 -6.25 -6.99 2.23
CA ALA A 52 -7.35 -6.29 2.89
C ALA A 52 -8.05 -5.33 1.91
N ALA A 53 -7.32 -4.53 1.14
CA ALA A 53 -7.86 -3.58 0.18
C ALA A 53 -8.64 -4.25 -0.96
N ALA A 54 -8.26 -5.47 -1.37
CA ALA A 54 -8.95 -6.23 -2.40
C ALA A 54 -10.35 -6.72 -1.96
N GLN A 55 -10.55 -6.94 -0.66
CA GLN A 55 -11.80 -7.47 -0.09
C GLN A 55 -12.60 -6.41 0.68
N GLY A 56 -11.93 -5.33 1.07
CA GLY A 56 -12.33 -4.45 2.14
C GLY A 56 -13.00 -3.16 1.70
N SER A 57 -13.00 -2.20 2.62
CA SER A 57 -13.59 -0.87 2.42
C SER A 57 -12.60 0.10 1.79
N ARG A 58 -13.06 1.32 1.56
CA ARG A 58 -12.21 2.43 1.11
C ARG A 58 -11.09 2.74 2.11
N ASP A 59 -11.33 2.56 3.40
CA ASP A 59 -10.30 2.74 4.44
C ASP A 59 -9.12 1.78 4.27
N ASP A 60 -9.37 0.56 3.79
CA ASP A 60 -8.30 -0.42 3.53
C ASP A 60 -7.43 -0.01 2.34
N LYS A 61 -8.04 0.58 1.30
CA LYS A 61 -7.30 1.20 0.19
C LYS A 61 -6.46 2.39 0.69
N GLY A 62 -7.01 3.24 1.55
CA GLY A 62 -6.28 4.35 2.18
C GLY A 62 -5.09 3.87 3.03
N ARG A 63 -5.27 2.76 3.77
CA ARG A 63 -4.19 2.11 4.52
C ARG A 63 -3.09 1.59 3.59
N LEU A 64 -3.46 0.92 2.50
CA LEU A 64 -2.51 0.47 1.48
C LEU A 64 -1.72 1.65 0.90
N LEU A 65 -2.40 2.73 0.51
CA LEU A 65 -1.74 3.94 -0.03
C LEU A 65 -0.70 4.49 0.95
N SER A 66 -1.05 4.55 2.24
CA SER A 66 -0.14 5.04 3.29
C SER A 66 1.09 4.16 3.45
N ILE A 67 0.92 2.84 3.41
CA ILE A 67 2.03 1.88 3.51
C ILE A 67 2.94 1.95 2.28
N LEU A 68 2.37 2.05 1.08
CA LEU A 68 3.15 2.18 -0.16
C LEU A 68 3.95 3.50 -0.19
N ALA A 69 3.36 4.60 0.26
CA ALA A 69 4.05 5.87 0.39
C ALA A 69 5.22 5.79 1.38
N LEU A 70 5.01 5.13 2.53
CA LEU A 70 6.09 4.86 3.50
C LEU A 70 7.19 4.00 2.87
N ALA A 71 6.84 2.88 2.24
CA ALA A 71 7.81 1.98 1.60
C ALA A 71 8.62 2.74 0.53
N SER A 72 7.97 3.57 -0.29
CA SER A 72 8.65 4.41 -1.28
C SER A 72 9.62 5.40 -0.63
N SER A 73 9.29 5.94 0.54
CA SER A 73 10.17 6.86 1.29
C SER A 73 11.36 6.16 1.96
N LEU A 74 11.23 4.89 2.30
CA LEU A 74 12.28 4.06 2.89
C LEU A 74 13.20 3.42 1.82
N THR A 75 12.78 3.44 0.55
CA THR A 75 13.54 2.87 -0.56
C THR A 75 14.80 3.71 -0.84
N SER A 76 15.96 3.06 -0.95
CA SER A 76 17.23 3.75 -1.22
C SER A 76 17.29 4.35 -2.62
N GLU A 77 18.19 5.31 -2.86
CA GLU A 77 18.31 5.94 -4.19
C GLU A 77 18.79 4.98 -5.29
N ASP A 78 19.56 3.96 -4.91
CA ASP A 78 20.08 2.94 -5.82
C ASP A 78 18.98 1.95 -6.26
N GLU A 79 17.87 1.88 -5.53
CA GLU A 79 16.71 1.02 -5.82
C GLU A 79 15.65 1.74 -6.65
N ARG A 80 16.10 2.44 -7.70
CA ARG A 80 15.23 3.28 -8.53
C ARG A 80 14.01 2.53 -9.07
N ASP A 81 14.18 1.32 -9.58
CA ASP A 81 13.10 0.53 -10.17
C ASP A 81 12.02 0.18 -9.15
N LEU A 82 12.41 -0.13 -7.90
CA LEU A 82 11.49 -0.39 -6.81
C LEU A 82 10.73 0.88 -6.43
N ARG A 83 11.43 2.01 -6.30
CA ARG A 83 10.80 3.30 -6.00
C ARG A 83 9.80 3.71 -7.08
N GLU A 84 10.16 3.55 -8.36
CA GLU A 84 9.26 3.84 -9.48
C GLU A 84 8.03 2.91 -9.48
N SER A 85 8.20 1.64 -9.13
CA SER A 85 7.10 0.68 -9.01
C SER A 85 6.13 1.05 -7.87
N LEU A 86 6.65 1.41 -6.71
CA LEU A 86 5.84 1.83 -5.56
C LEU A 86 5.09 3.14 -5.84
N ALA A 87 5.76 4.12 -6.45
CA ALA A 87 5.14 5.38 -6.86
C ALA A 87 4.03 5.16 -7.89
N ALA A 88 4.24 4.27 -8.86
CA ALA A 88 3.24 3.90 -9.85
C ALA A 88 2.00 3.24 -9.23
N GLU A 89 2.19 2.36 -8.25
CA GLU A 89 1.09 1.72 -7.54
C GLU A 89 0.30 2.74 -6.69
N CYS A 90 1.00 3.66 -6.01
CA CYS A 90 0.37 4.79 -5.31
C CYS A 90 -0.50 5.63 -6.25
N LEU A 91 0.05 6.02 -7.42
CA LEU A 91 -0.67 6.80 -8.44
C LEU A 91 -1.92 6.07 -8.95
N ALA A 92 -1.79 4.78 -9.25
CA ALA A 92 -2.91 3.97 -9.70
C ALA A 92 -4.01 3.93 -8.64
N LEU A 93 -3.64 3.66 -7.38
CA LEU A 93 -4.58 3.53 -6.27
C LEU A 93 -5.27 4.85 -5.93
N VAL A 94 -4.52 5.94 -5.84
CA VAL A 94 -5.10 7.26 -5.52
C VAL A 94 -5.97 7.79 -6.65
N SER A 95 -5.63 7.50 -7.92
CA SER A 95 -6.52 7.81 -9.06
C SER A 95 -7.86 7.07 -8.95
N LEU A 96 -7.86 5.80 -8.57
CA LEU A 96 -9.11 5.05 -8.36
C LEU A 96 -9.93 5.60 -7.19
N LEU A 97 -9.27 6.04 -6.12
CA LEU A 97 -9.94 6.67 -4.97
C LEU A 97 -10.56 8.03 -5.35
N ALA A 98 -9.86 8.82 -6.17
CA ALA A 98 -10.39 10.07 -6.71
C ALA A 98 -11.64 9.83 -7.57
N ASP A 99 -11.60 8.82 -8.46
CA ASP A 99 -12.76 8.43 -9.26
C ASP A 99 -13.95 7.92 -8.39
N ASP A 100 -13.66 7.30 -7.24
CA ASP A 100 -14.65 6.85 -6.25
C ASP A 100 -15.24 8.01 -5.42
N GLY A 101 -14.75 9.25 -5.61
CA GLY A 101 -15.21 10.47 -4.96
C GLY A 101 -14.58 10.76 -3.60
N GLU A 102 -13.39 10.20 -3.32
CA GLU A 102 -12.68 10.45 -2.05
C GLU A 102 -11.98 11.82 -2.06
N GLU A 103 -12.46 12.76 -1.24
CA GLU A 103 -11.98 14.15 -1.22
C GLU A 103 -10.46 14.28 -0.93
N PHE A 104 -9.90 13.38 -0.11
CA PHE A 104 -8.47 13.39 0.18
C PHE A 104 -7.63 12.95 -1.02
N ALA A 105 -8.20 12.16 -1.92
CA ALA A 105 -7.48 11.55 -3.04
C ALA A 105 -7.11 12.57 -4.10
N ASP A 106 -7.94 13.58 -4.36
CA ASP A 106 -7.61 14.65 -5.32
C ASP A 106 -6.35 15.43 -4.91
N GLN A 107 -6.25 15.75 -3.62
CA GLN A 107 -5.09 16.47 -3.07
C GLN A 107 -3.82 15.59 -3.11
N PHE A 108 -3.95 14.33 -2.73
CA PHE A 108 -2.84 13.38 -2.76
C PHE A 108 -2.40 13.04 -4.18
N LEU A 109 -3.33 12.90 -5.13
CA LEU A 109 -3.04 12.57 -6.53
C LEU A 109 -2.19 13.65 -7.17
N LEU A 110 -2.54 14.93 -6.98
CA LEU A 110 -1.74 16.05 -7.49
C LEU A 110 -0.32 16.00 -6.92
N SER A 111 -0.21 15.85 -5.60
CA SER A 111 1.08 15.82 -4.91
C SER A 111 1.97 14.66 -5.38
N ILE A 112 1.42 13.45 -5.49
CA ILE A 112 2.17 12.27 -5.94
C ILE A 112 2.56 12.43 -7.42
N ALA A 113 1.67 12.92 -8.27
CA ALA A 113 1.93 13.10 -9.70
C ALA A 113 3.06 14.10 -9.96
N GLU A 114 3.11 15.22 -9.23
CA GLU A 114 4.16 16.25 -9.37
C GLU A 114 5.57 15.72 -9.03
N HIS A 115 5.67 14.74 -8.15
CA HIS A 115 6.94 14.17 -7.68
C HIS A 115 7.28 12.83 -8.35
N SER A 116 6.41 12.33 -9.23
CA SER A 116 6.60 11.04 -9.90
C SER A 116 7.42 11.19 -11.16
N SER A 117 8.28 10.20 -11.43
CA SER A 117 9.01 10.14 -12.69
C SER A 117 8.06 9.81 -13.86
N PRO A 118 8.40 10.17 -15.11
CA PRO A 118 7.61 9.76 -16.27
C PRO A 118 7.39 8.24 -16.34
N THR A 119 8.38 7.45 -15.93
CA THR A 119 8.26 5.99 -15.85
C THR A 119 7.17 5.56 -14.88
N ALA A 120 7.14 6.14 -13.66
CA ALA A 120 6.13 5.83 -12.66
C ALA A 120 4.73 6.22 -13.15
N VAL A 121 4.59 7.36 -13.84
CA VAL A 121 3.32 7.79 -14.44
C VAL A 121 2.84 6.79 -15.51
N GLU A 122 3.70 6.39 -16.45
CA GLU A 122 3.30 5.40 -17.46
C GLU A 122 2.96 4.03 -16.84
N LEU A 123 3.77 3.56 -15.89
CA LEU A 123 3.53 2.30 -15.18
C LEU A 123 2.19 2.35 -14.41
N SER A 124 1.85 3.49 -13.81
CA SER A 124 0.59 3.67 -13.07
C SER A 124 -0.64 3.44 -13.94
N LYS A 125 -0.59 3.80 -15.22
CA LYS A 125 -1.71 3.60 -16.16
C LYS A 125 -1.96 2.11 -16.40
N HIS A 126 -0.88 1.33 -16.55
CA HIS A 126 -0.95 -0.11 -16.71
C HIS A 126 -1.47 -0.79 -15.44
N LEU A 127 -0.96 -0.41 -14.27
CA LEU A 127 -1.43 -0.94 -12.99
C LEU A 127 -2.90 -0.60 -12.74
N ARG A 128 -3.32 0.63 -13.01
CA ARG A 128 -4.72 1.05 -12.90
C ARG A 128 -5.63 0.24 -13.81
N ALA A 129 -5.22 -0.01 -15.05
CA ALA A 129 -5.98 -0.85 -15.97
C ALA A 129 -6.13 -2.28 -15.42
N ALA A 130 -5.06 -2.87 -14.89
CA ALA A 130 -5.10 -4.19 -14.28
C ALA A 130 -5.98 -4.25 -13.02
N MET A 131 -6.01 -3.20 -12.20
CA MET A 131 -6.88 -3.11 -11.02
C MET A 131 -8.37 -3.01 -11.37
N LEU A 132 -8.71 -2.48 -12.54
CA LEU A 132 -10.08 -2.38 -13.04
C LEU A 132 -10.53 -3.63 -13.79
N ASP A 133 -9.60 -4.44 -14.29
CA ASP A 133 -9.90 -5.71 -14.92
C ASP A 133 -10.38 -6.71 -13.87
N LYS A 134 -11.67 -7.02 -13.91
CA LYS A 134 -12.33 -7.88 -12.90
C LYS A 134 -12.06 -9.37 -13.11
N GLY A 135 -11.35 -9.76 -14.18
CA GLY A 135 -11.16 -11.16 -14.54
C GLY A 135 -12.51 -11.82 -14.87
N GLU A 136 -12.85 -11.87 -16.16
CA GLU A 136 -14.02 -12.63 -16.65
C GLU A 136 -13.86 -14.14 -16.48
#